data_AF-C4VC12-F1
#
_entry.id   AF-C4VC12-F1
#
_cell.length_a   1.000
_cell.length_b   1.000
_cell.length_c   1.000
_cell.angle_alpha   90.00
_cell.angle_beta   90.00
_cell.angle_gamma   90.00
#
_symmetry.space_group_name_H-M   'P 1'
#
loop_
_entity.id
_entity.type
_entity.pdbx_description
1 polymer ?
#
loop_
_entity_poly.entity_id
_entity_poly.type
_entity_poly.pdbx_seq_one_letter_code
_entity_poly.pdbx_strand_id
1 'polypeptide(L)'
;MVDTSYLSARGYMEIVAQRDKTTILYTFQRICLPGMIIYSNQWAAYKDITSLEVQHYTVNRSLNFVDFDYGVHTQHIESYWNKNKIYIKKMKGVRKQDFNLYLAGVF
;
A
#
# COMPACT_ATOMS: atom_id res chain seq x y z
N MET A 1 7.51 -18.16 22.75
CA MET A 1 8.34 -16.96 22.95
C MET A 1 7.82 -15.90 21.98
N VAL A 2 7.17 -14.85 22.49
CA VAL A 2 6.67 -13.74 21.64
C VAL A 2 7.60 -12.56 21.91
N ASP A 3 8.32 -12.16 20.88
CA ASP A 3 9.09 -10.92 20.87
C ASP A 3 8.11 -9.74 20.88
N THR A 4 8.24 -8.88 21.88
CA THR A 4 7.40 -7.68 22.06
C THR A 4 8.15 -6.40 21.74
N SER A 5 9.41 -6.49 21.27
CA SER A 5 10.19 -5.35 20.80
C SER A 5 9.68 -4.77 19.48
N TYR A 6 8.78 -5.48 18.79
CA TYR A 6 8.20 -5.04 17.54
C TYR A 6 7.20 -3.90 17.73
N LEU A 7 7.59 -2.70 17.30
CA LEU A 7 6.65 -1.60 17.09
C LEU A 7 5.84 -1.87 15.82
N SER A 8 4.51 -1.88 15.96
CA SER A 8 3.62 -2.05 14.82
C SER A 8 3.80 -0.92 13.82
N ALA A 9 3.99 -1.29 12.55
CA ALA A 9 4.02 -0.31 11.47
C ALA A 9 2.69 0.47 11.43
N ARG A 10 2.77 1.80 11.35
CA ARG A 10 1.59 2.64 11.12
C ARG A 10 1.15 2.47 9.67
N GLY A 11 -0.10 2.08 9.47
CA GLY A 11 -0.70 1.94 8.16
C GLY A 11 -1.56 3.16 7.80
N TYR A 12 -1.56 3.52 6.52
CA TYR A 12 -2.44 4.54 5.96
C TYR A 12 -3.25 3.92 4.82
N MET A 13 -4.54 4.26 4.75
CA MET A 13 -5.41 3.88 3.64
C MET A 13 -6.32 5.05 3.30
N GLU A 14 -6.62 5.19 2.02
CA GLU A 14 -7.52 6.21 1.50
C GLU A 14 -8.37 5.62 0.38
N ILE A 15 -9.61 6.09 0.30
CA ILE A 15 -10.49 5.81 -0.83
C ILE A 15 -10.16 6.82 -1.92
N VAL A 16 -9.76 6.31 -3.08
CA VAL A 16 -9.52 7.11 -4.27
C VAL A 16 -10.62 6.88 -5.30
N ALA A 17 -11.05 7.95 -5.97
CA ALA A 17 -12.09 7.88 -6.99
C ALA A 17 -11.64 7.03 -8.19
N GLN A 18 -10.37 7.18 -8.59
CA GLN A 18 -9.76 6.45 -9.68
C GLN A 18 -8.40 5.89 -9.26
N ARG A 19 -8.10 4.68 -9.74
CA ARG A 19 -6.81 4.02 -9.52
C ARG A 19 -5.96 4.24 -10.77
N ASP A 20 -5.51 5.48 -10.96
CA ASP A 20 -4.67 5.89 -12.08
C ASP A 20 -3.34 6.48 -11.58
N LYS A 21 -2.43 6.69 -12.53
CA LYS A 21 -1.09 7.23 -12.28
C LYS A 21 -1.14 8.61 -11.61
N THR A 22 -2.00 9.50 -12.10
CA THR A 22 -2.11 10.87 -11.60
C THR A 22 -2.53 10.90 -10.13
N THR A 23 -3.58 10.15 -9.79
CA THR A 23 -4.12 10.06 -8.43
C THR A 23 -3.06 9.52 -7.48
N ILE A 24 -2.32 8.50 -7.91
CA ILE A 24 -1.27 7.87 -7.10
C ILE A 24 -0.08 8.78 -6.86
N LEU A 25 0.41 9.47 -7.91
CA LEU A 25 1.51 10.41 -7.78
C LEU A 25 1.14 11.55 -6.82
N TYR A 26 -0.08 12.07 -6.93
CA TYR A 26 -0.61 13.07 -6.00
C TYR A 26 -0.67 12.53 -4.56
N THR A 27 -1.17 11.31 -4.36
CA THR A 27 -1.20 10.69 -3.04
C THR A 27 0.20 10.53 -2.45
N PHE A 28 1.20 10.11 -3.25
CA PHE A 28 2.58 10.00 -2.78
C PHE A 28 3.20 11.35 -2.45
N GLN A 29 2.99 12.38 -3.28
CA GLN A 29 3.46 13.75 -2.99
C GLN A 29 2.93 14.28 -1.66
N ARG A 30 1.69 13.96 -1.30
CA ARG A 30 1.06 14.43 -0.06
C ARG A 30 1.56 13.68 1.19
N ILE A 31 1.95 12.41 1.04
CA ILE A 31 2.21 11.52 2.19
C ILE A 31 3.70 11.25 2.40
N CYS A 32 4.47 11.18 1.32
CA CYS A 32 5.89 10.86 1.37
C CYS A 32 6.70 12.13 1.58
N LEU A 33 7.59 12.10 2.57
CA LEU A 33 8.60 13.12 2.75
C LEU A 33 9.80 12.84 1.82
N PRO A 34 10.54 13.89 1.40
CA PRO A 34 11.81 13.72 0.70
C PRO A 34 12.76 12.78 1.45
N GLY A 35 13.46 11.91 0.72
CA GLY A 35 14.41 10.94 1.26
C GLY A 35 13.80 9.64 1.80
N MET A 36 12.46 9.48 1.78
CA MET A 36 11.84 8.21 2.16
C MET A 36 12.13 7.09 1.17
N ILE A 37 12.15 5.86 1.69
CA ILE A 37 12.25 4.63 0.89
C ILE A 37 10.85 4.08 0.64
N ILE A 38 10.53 3.84 -0.62
CA ILE A 38 9.27 3.24 -1.06
C ILE A 38 9.56 1.89 -1.70
N TYR A 39 8.90 0.84 -1.20
CA TYR A 39 8.84 -0.46 -1.85
C TYR A 39 7.46 -0.67 -2.48
N SER A 40 7.40 -0.90 -3.79
CA SER A 40 6.14 -1.22 -4.49
C SER A 40 6.27 -2.46 -5.36
N ASN A 41 5.17 -2.93 -5.93
CA ASN A 41 5.26 -3.87 -7.06
C ASN A 41 5.59 -3.11 -8.36
N GLN A 42 5.76 -3.84 -9.47
CA GLN A 42 6.13 -3.29 -10.79
C GLN A 42 4.94 -2.78 -11.62
N TRP A 43 3.90 -2.24 -10.99
CA TRP A 43 2.78 -1.69 -11.76
C TRP A 43 3.17 -0.39 -12.46
N ALA A 44 2.85 -0.26 -13.75
CA ALA A 44 3.32 0.82 -14.62
C ALA A 44 3.00 2.25 -14.12
N ALA A 45 1.94 2.41 -13.33
CA ALA A 45 1.58 3.69 -12.71
C ALA A 45 2.65 4.22 -11.74
N TYR A 46 3.50 3.34 -11.19
CA TYR A 46 4.53 3.69 -10.21
C TYR A 46 5.86 4.12 -10.85
N LYS A 47 5.99 4.05 -12.18
CA LYS A 47 7.26 4.31 -12.87
C LYS A 47 7.80 5.73 -12.67
N ASP A 48 6.93 6.70 -12.41
CA ASP A 48 7.30 8.12 -12.33
C ASP A 48 7.51 8.61 -10.88
N ILE A 49 7.42 7.72 -9.88
CA ILE A 49 7.59 8.07 -8.47
C ILE A 49 8.98 8.62 -8.17
N THR A 50 9.99 8.24 -8.93
CA THR A 50 11.39 8.68 -8.76
C THR A 50 11.55 10.20 -8.88
N SER A 51 10.56 10.91 -9.45
CA SER A 51 10.53 12.37 -9.52
C SER A 51 10.27 13.06 -8.17
N LEU A 52 9.89 12.32 -7.12
CA LEU A 52 9.44 12.87 -5.83
C LEU A 52 10.54 12.96 -4.75
N GLU A 53 11.82 12.99 -5.12
CA GLU A 53 12.96 12.96 -4.17
C GLU A 53 12.93 11.76 -3.21
N VAL A 54 12.30 10.66 -3.63
CA VAL A 54 12.19 9.41 -2.87
C VAL A 54 13.08 8.32 -3.47
N GLN A 55 13.54 7.41 -2.63
CA GLN A 55 14.23 6.20 -3.08
C GLN A 55 13.18 5.13 -3.37
N HIS A 56 13.00 4.78 -4.65
CA HIS A 56 11.97 3.85 -5.07
C HIS A 56 12.57 2.51 -5.50
N TYR A 57 12.15 1.44 -4.81
CA TYR A 57 12.48 0.06 -5.12
C TYR A 57 11.23 -0.70 -5.52
N THR A 58 11.40 -1.70 -6.39
CA THR A 58 10.28 -2.52 -6.87
C THR A 58 10.53 -4.00 -6.63
N VAL A 59 9.49 -4.72 -6.23
CA VAL A 59 9.51 -6.18 -6.08
C VAL A 59 8.72 -6.80 -7.22
N ASN A 60 9.39 -7.65 -8.01
CA ASN A 60 8.71 -8.43 -9.04
C ASN A 60 8.08 -9.69 -8.44
N ARG A 61 6.78 -9.60 -8.15
CA ARG A 61 6.00 -10.70 -7.57
C ARG A 61 5.82 -11.93 -8.47
N SER A 62 6.07 -11.81 -9.77
CA SER A 62 5.97 -12.94 -10.70
C SER A 62 7.22 -13.81 -10.70
N LEU A 63 8.36 -13.24 -10.30
CA LEU A 63 9.64 -13.93 -10.27
C LEU A 63 10.02 -14.36 -8.85
N ASN A 64 9.78 -13.48 -7.87
CA ASN A 64 10.30 -13.64 -6.52
C ASN A 64 9.20 -13.44 -5.47
N PHE A 65 9.19 -14.31 -4.46
CA PHE A 65 8.34 -14.17 -3.27
C PHE A 65 8.95 -13.21 -2.23
N VAL A 66 10.26 -13.24 -2.11
CA VAL A 66 11.11 -12.29 -1.37
C VAL A 66 12.13 -11.77 -2.36
N ASP A 67 12.28 -10.44 -2.43
CA ASP A 67 13.35 -9.83 -3.21
C ASP A 67 14.72 -10.22 -2.64
N PHE A 68 15.59 -10.77 -3.49
CA PHE A 68 16.87 -11.32 -3.03
C PHE A 68 17.86 -10.22 -2.62
N ASP A 69 17.84 -9.08 -3.31
CA ASP A 69 18.83 -8.01 -3.12
C ASP A 69 18.56 -7.24 -1.82
N TYR A 70 17.28 -7.05 -1.46
CA TYR A 70 16.90 -6.25 -0.30
C TYR A 70 16.19 -7.05 0.80
N GLY A 71 15.88 -8.32 0.58
CA GLY A 71 15.12 -9.16 1.53
C GLY A 71 13.67 -8.70 1.72
N VAL A 72 13.14 -7.87 0.80
CA VAL A 72 11.82 -7.26 0.95
C VAL A 72 10.73 -8.10 0.30
N HIS A 73 9.59 -8.23 0.97
CA HIS A 73 8.42 -8.92 0.43
C HIS A 73 7.13 -8.13 0.66
N THR A 74 6.14 -8.33 -0.21
CA THR A 74 4.86 -7.61 -0.13
C THR A 74 3.84 -8.27 0.81
N GLN A 75 4.18 -9.36 1.50
CA GLN A 75 3.23 -10.08 2.36
C GLN A 75 2.63 -9.24 3.49
N HIS A 76 3.44 -8.40 4.15
CA HIS A 76 2.94 -7.57 5.24
C HIS A 76 1.86 -6.59 4.75
N ILE A 77 2.09 -5.91 3.64
CA ILE A 77 1.10 -4.98 3.07
C ILE A 77 -0.13 -5.73 2.53
N GLU A 78 0.04 -6.91 1.96
CA GLU A 78 -1.09 -7.76 1.52
C GLU A 78 -1.95 -8.25 2.68
N SER A 79 -1.31 -8.68 3.78
CA SER A 79 -1.99 -9.09 5.00
C SER A 79 -2.72 -7.91 5.65
N TYR A 80 -2.08 -6.75 5.75
CA TYR A 80 -2.68 -5.51 6.23
C TYR A 80 -3.91 -5.13 5.39
N TRP A 81 -3.79 -5.14 4.07
CA TRP A 81 -4.91 -4.87 3.16
C TRP A 81 -6.04 -5.89 3.30
N ASN A 82 -5.73 -7.17 3.46
CA ASN A 82 -6.73 -8.21 3.66
C ASN A 82 -7.52 -8.02 4.97
N LYS A 83 -6.83 -7.71 6.07
CA LYS A 83 -7.45 -7.44 7.38
C LYS A 83 -8.42 -6.26 7.29
N ASN A 84 -7.98 -5.17 6.68
CA ASN A 84 -8.81 -3.96 6.55
C ASN A 84 -9.99 -4.13 5.60
N LYS A 85 -9.87 -4.98 4.58
CA LYS A 85 -10.96 -5.25 3.63
C LYS A 85 -11.91 -6.37 4.06
N ILE A 86 -11.65 -7.06 5.17
CA ILE A 86 -12.41 -8.24 5.54
C ILE A 86 -13.91 -7.93 5.70
N TYR A 87 -14.23 -6.77 6.25
CA TYR A 87 -15.61 -6.34 6.47
C TYR A 87 -16.34 -6.10 5.14
N ILE A 88 -15.71 -5.39 4.20
CA ILE A 88 -16.23 -5.16 2.84
C ILE A 88 -16.41 -6.50 2.11
N LYS A 89 -15.43 -7.42 2.22
CA LYS A 89 -15.51 -8.75 1.59
C LYS A 89 -16.68 -9.56 2.11
N LYS A 90 -16.99 -9.49 3.42
CA LYS A 90 -18.11 -10.21 4.03
C LYS A 90 -19.48 -9.79 3.46
N MET A 91 -19.61 -8.58 2.92
CA MET A 91 -20.85 -8.08 2.33
C MET A 91 -21.15 -8.67 0.94
N LYS A 92 -20.20 -9.37 0.31
CA LYS A 92 -20.36 -10.03 -1.00
C LYS A 92 -20.84 -9.11 -2.14
N GLY A 93 -20.54 -7.82 -2.05
CA GLY A 93 -20.90 -6.82 -3.05
C GLY A 93 -21.25 -5.50 -2.37
N VAL A 94 -20.53 -4.44 -2.72
CA VAL A 94 -20.74 -3.10 -2.16
C VAL A 94 -20.64 -2.10 -3.31
N ARG A 95 -21.59 -1.16 -3.39
CA ARG A 95 -21.55 -0.10 -4.39
C ARG A 95 -20.38 0.83 -4.05
N LYS A 96 -19.62 1.30 -5.05
CA LYS A 96 -18.45 2.17 -4.82
C LYS A 96 -18.78 3.41 -3.97
N GLN A 97 -19.99 3.94 -4.12
CA GLN A 97 -20.49 5.11 -3.39
C GLN A 97 -20.52 4.88 -1.87
N ASP A 98 -20.74 3.64 -1.45
CA ASP A 98 -20.90 3.27 -0.05
C ASP A 98 -19.57 2.92 0.62
N PHE A 99 -18.44 2.86 -0.11
CA PHE A 99 -17.13 2.47 0.44
C PHE A 99 -16.71 3.36 1.62
N ASN A 100 -17.02 4.65 1.57
CA ASN A 100 -16.69 5.61 2.63
C ASN A 100 -17.31 5.21 3.98
N LEU A 101 -18.52 4.66 3.98
CA LEU A 101 -19.21 4.23 5.20
C LEU A 101 -18.49 3.07 5.91
N TYR A 102 -17.69 2.30 5.18
CA TYR A 102 -17.08 1.06 5.67
C TYR A 102 -15.58 1.18 5.96
N LEU A 103 -14.94 2.28 5.52
CA LEU A 103 -13.54 2.56 5.82
C LEU A 103 -13.38 3.70 6.84
N ALA A 104 -14.42 4.50 7.11
CA ALA A 104 -14.38 5.56 8.13
C ALA A 104 -14.49 5.06 9.59
N GLY A 105 -14.79 3.77 9.81
CA GLY A 105 -14.95 3.17 11.15
C GLY A 105 -13.67 2.60 11.78
N VAL A 106 -12.49 2.88 11.21
CA VAL A 106 -11.21 2.36 11.69
C VAL A 106 -10.19 3.50 11.74
N PHE A 107 -10.21 4.28 12.83
CA PHE A 107 -9.14 5.19 13.23
C PHE A 107 -8.85 4.97 14.72
#